data_AF-A0A954GC81-F1
#
_entry.id   AF-A0A954GC81-F1
#
_cell.length_a   1.000
_cell.length_b   1.000
_cell.length_c   1.000
_cell.angle_alpha   90.00
_cell.angle_beta   90.00
_cell.angle_gamma   90.00
#
_symmetry.space_group_name_H-M   'P 1'
#
loop_
_entity.id
_entity.type
_entity.pdbx_description
1 polymer ?
#
loop_
_entity_poly.entity_id
_entity_poly.type
_entity_poly.pdbx_seq_one_letter_code
_entity_poly.pdbx_strand_id
1 'polypeptide(L)'
;LVKIVNAAGPSGFYFKAKETTPPDNIQKILALPAEKRDDKQQAELLKWFAPYDEGWAKLNDAEQENMQKHPKRDLMPVFAARKGGATYNFGPDTRKVYYLVRGNSNRKDGLAEPGFLQVLMTGEQQEKQWLLEDSQKEKPVHPRIAFADWLTDTSNGAGHLLARVMVNRMWHHHFGRGIVETPSDFGTQGFRPTHPELLDYLATQLIENNWNLKPIHKLIMLSSVYRESGATNASGMEHDPENHLWWRRPALRMDAEVIRDHLLAVSGTLDTKMFGAGSLNQEDKRRSVYLTVKRDKLIPILQLFDAPDAIQSIGKRNVTTVPPQALAMMNSPFIRKLAEEFAKRVRPDDQKKLEQMVDEV
;
A
#
# COMPACT_ATOMS: atom_id res chain seq x y z
N LEU A 1 -35.65 -24.35 43.08
CA LEU A 1 -35.84 -23.93 41.67
C LEU A 1 -35.19 -22.57 41.54
N VAL A 2 -34.10 -22.47 40.80
CA VAL A 2 -33.41 -21.18 40.59
C VAL A 2 -33.98 -20.57 39.31
N LYS A 3 -34.48 -19.33 39.39
CA LYS A 3 -34.95 -18.56 38.24
C LYS A 3 -33.80 -17.68 37.76
N ILE A 4 -33.21 -18.02 36.61
CA ILE A 4 -32.23 -17.15 35.97
C ILE A 4 -32.96 -16.35 34.90
N VAL A 5 -32.91 -15.01 35.03
CA VAL A 5 -33.54 -14.07 34.09
C VAL A 5 -32.43 -13.42 33.29
N ASN A 6 -32.39 -13.66 31.97
CA ASN A 6 -31.49 -12.92 31.09
C ASN A 6 -32.11 -11.54 30.83
N ALA A 7 -31.60 -10.53 31.54
CA ALA A 7 -32.09 -9.14 31.52
C ALA A 7 -33.55 -8.97 32.00
N ALA A 8 -33.99 -7.73 32.21
CA ALA A 8 -35.22 -7.32 32.89
C ALA A 8 -36.55 -7.67 32.17
N GLY A 9 -36.62 -8.81 31.49
CA GLY A 9 -37.83 -9.33 30.85
C GLY A 9 -38.68 -10.20 31.78
N PRO A 10 -40.00 -10.31 31.54
CA PRO A 10 -40.94 -11.08 32.38
C PRO A 10 -40.80 -12.61 32.25
N SER A 11 -40.05 -13.11 31.27
CA SER A 11 -39.83 -14.54 31.03
C SER A 11 -38.49 -15.01 31.62
N GLY A 12 -38.50 -16.06 32.45
CA GLY A 12 -37.30 -16.69 33.01
C GLY A 12 -37.39 -18.22 32.96
N PHE A 13 -36.25 -18.88 32.82
CA PHE A 13 -36.16 -20.33 32.82
C PHE A 13 -36.09 -20.83 34.27
N TYR A 14 -36.92 -21.82 34.61
CA TYR A 14 -36.91 -22.44 35.93
C TYR A 14 -36.11 -23.74 35.88
N PHE A 15 -34.93 -23.73 36.50
CA PHE A 15 -34.12 -24.94 36.62
C PHE A 15 -34.35 -25.58 37.99
N LYS A 16 -34.71 -26.86 38.01
CA LYS A 16 -34.66 -27.68 39.21
C LYS A 16 -33.21 -28.11 39.37
N ALA A 17 -32.49 -27.49 40.30
CA ALA A 17 -31.13 -27.90 40.64
C ALA A 17 -31.17 -29.37 41.07
N LYS A 18 -30.77 -30.26 40.18
CA LYS A 18 -30.71 -31.70 40.42
C LYS A 18 -29.23 -32.04 40.48
N GLU A 19 -28.81 -32.36 41.70
CA GLU A 19 -27.55 -32.97 42.11
C GLU A 19 -26.26 -32.14 41.97
N THR A 20 -25.52 -32.15 43.09
CA THR A 20 -24.19 -31.61 43.34
C THR A 20 -23.10 -32.45 42.67
N THR A 21 -23.27 -32.79 41.40
CA THR A 21 -22.22 -33.45 40.62
C THR A 21 -21.36 -32.39 39.94
N PRO A 22 -20.03 -32.37 40.19
CA PRO A 22 -19.13 -31.47 39.47
C PRO A 22 -19.22 -31.75 37.97
N PRO A 23 -19.01 -30.76 37.08
CA PRO A 23 -18.99 -31.03 35.64
C PRO A 23 -17.86 -32.00 35.26
N ASP A 24 -17.99 -32.72 34.15
CA ASP A 24 -17.11 -33.84 33.76
C ASP A 24 -15.61 -33.47 33.70
N ASN A 25 -15.28 -32.21 33.38
CA ASN A 25 -13.91 -31.71 33.41
C ASN A 25 -13.33 -31.70 34.84
N ILE A 26 -14.11 -31.25 35.82
CA ILE A 26 -13.72 -31.21 37.23
C ILE A 26 -13.64 -32.63 37.82
N GLN A 27 -14.56 -33.53 37.43
CA GLN A 27 -14.50 -34.93 37.87
C GLN A 27 -13.23 -35.64 37.40
N LYS A 28 -12.80 -35.40 36.15
CA LYS A 28 -11.55 -35.94 35.60
C LYS A 28 -10.30 -35.42 36.33
N ILE A 29 -10.32 -34.16 36.77
CA ILE A 29 -9.23 -33.57 37.54
C ILE A 29 -9.22 -34.10 38.99
N LEU A 30 -10.40 -34.30 39.60
CA LEU A 30 -10.52 -34.85 40.95
C LEU A 30 -10.10 -36.31 41.04
N ALA A 31 -10.25 -37.08 39.95
CA ALA A 31 -9.77 -38.47 39.85
C ALA A 31 -8.24 -38.59 39.85
N LEU A 32 -7.50 -37.52 39.55
CA LEU A 32 -6.05 -37.48 39.65
C LEU A 32 -5.62 -37.21 41.12
N PRO A 33 -4.61 -37.92 41.64
CA PRO A 33 -4.01 -37.64 42.94
C PRO A 33 -3.52 -36.18 43.01
N ALA A 34 -3.67 -35.54 44.17
CA ALA A 34 -3.34 -34.12 44.35
C ALA A 34 -1.91 -33.75 43.91
N GLU A 35 -0.96 -34.66 44.13
CA GLU A 35 0.47 -34.51 43.78
C GLU A 35 0.75 -34.54 42.27
N LYS A 36 -0.19 -34.98 41.44
CA LYS A 36 -0.04 -35.10 39.98
C LYS A 36 -0.84 -34.07 39.18
N ARG A 37 -1.42 -33.06 39.85
CA ARG A 37 -2.24 -32.02 39.21
C ARG A 37 -1.34 -30.87 38.73
N ASP A 38 -1.47 -30.50 37.46
CA ASP A 38 -0.78 -29.36 36.84
C ASP A 38 -1.34 -28.01 37.34
N ASP A 39 -0.56 -26.93 37.26
CA ASP A 39 -0.93 -25.59 37.75
C ASP A 39 -2.24 -25.08 37.12
N LYS A 40 -2.46 -25.41 35.84
CA LYS A 40 -3.70 -25.08 35.13
C LYS A 40 -4.91 -25.82 35.69
N GLN A 41 -4.74 -27.09 36.06
CA GLN A 41 -5.80 -27.92 36.61
C GLN A 41 -6.17 -27.49 38.02
N GLN A 42 -5.17 -27.08 38.82
CA GLN A 42 -5.40 -26.48 40.14
C GLN A 42 -6.15 -25.15 40.04
N ALA A 43 -5.78 -24.28 39.09
CA ALA A 43 -6.48 -23.01 38.86
C ALA A 43 -7.94 -23.21 38.40
N GLU A 44 -8.23 -24.24 37.59
CA GLU A 44 -9.58 -24.55 37.14
C GLU A 44 -10.45 -25.10 38.29
N LEU A 45 -9.87 -25.93 39.17
CA LEU A 45 -10.52 -26.38 40.42
C LEU A 45 -10.82 -25.23 41.37
N LEU A 46 -9.85 -24.33 41.58
CA LEU A 46 -10.02 -23.15 42.43
C LEU A 46 -11.12 -22.24 41.89
N LYS A 47 -11.18 -22.01 40.58
CA LYS A 47 -12.25 -21.23 39.95
C LYS A 47 -13.63 -21.87 40.11
N TRP A 48 -13.73 -23.19 40.03
CA TRP A 48 -14.99 -23.89 40.25
C TRP A 48 -15.41 -23.88 41.71
N PHE A 49 -14.47 -23.99 42.65
CA PHE A 49 -14.75 -23.99 44.08
C PHE A 49 -14.97 -22.58 44.66
N ALA A 50 -14.41 -21.54 44.03
CA ALA A 50 -14.47 -20.16 44.49
C ALA A 50 -15.88 -19.65 44.88
N PRO A 51 -16.95 -19.92 44.11
CA PRO A 51 -18.30 -19.48 44.45
C PRO A 51 -18.92 -20.20 45.65
N TYR A 52 -18.35 -21.36 46.05
CA TYR A 52 -18.81 -22.15 47.19
C TYR A 52 -18.10 -21.77 48.49
N ASP A 53 -17.01 -21.00 48.42
CA ASP A 53 -16.30 -20.49 49.58
C ASP A 53 -16.94 -19.17 50.06
N GLU A 54 -17.37 -19.13 51.32
CA GLU A 54 -18.03 -17.95 51.91
C GLU A 54 -17.09 -16.74 52.01
N GLY A 55 -15.78 -16.99 52.17
CA GLY A 55 -14.76 -15.93 52.23
C GLY A 55 -14.56 -15.26 50.87
N TRP A 56 -14.42 -16.06 49.82
CA TRP A 56 -14.31 -15.58 48.45
C TRP A 56 -15.55 -14.83 47.99
N ALA A 57 -16.76 -15.34 48.27
CA ALA A 57 -18.00 -14.69 47.88
C ALA A 57 -18.11 -13.25 48.45
N LYS A 58 -17.80 -13.08 49.75
CA LYS A 58 -17.81 -11.75 50.40
C LYS A 58 -16.81 -10.78 49.78
N LEU A 59 -15.60 -11.25 49.46
CA LEU A 59 -14.56 -10.41 48.86
C LEU A 59 -14.90 -10.03 47.42
N ASN A 60 -15.42 -10.98 46.64
CA ASN A 60 -15.82 -10.76 45.26
C ASN A 60 -17.01 -9.79 45.17
N ASP A 61 -18.01 -9.92 46.06
CA ASP A 61 -19.14 -8.98 46.11
C ASP A 61 -18.69 -7.56 46.47
N ALA A 62 -17.78 -7.41 47.44
CA ALA A 62 -17.19 -6.12 47.81
C ALA A 62 -16.36 -5.50 46.66
N GLU A 63 -15.62 -6.31 45.92
CA GLU A 63 -14.87 -5.87 44.73
C GLU A 63 -15.81 -5.42 43.61
N GLN A 64 -16.88 -6.17 43.34
CA GLN A 64 -17.88 -5.81 42.34
C GLN A 64 -18.61 -4.51 42.70
N GLU A 65 -18.99 -4.34 43.96
CA GLU A 65 -19.57 -3.07 44.43
C GLU A 65 -18.61 -1.90 44.25
N ASN A 66 -17.32 -2.09 44.55
CA ASN A 66 -16.31 -1.05 44.37
C ASN A 66 -16.10 -0.71 42.88
N MET A 67 -16.02 -1.73 42.01
CA MET A 67 -15.96 -1.54 40.55
C MET A 67 -17.15 -0.77 39.98
N GLN A 68 -18.34 -0.94 40.55
CA GLN A 68 -19.54 -0.18 40.15
C GLN A 68 -19.52 1.27 40.64
N LYS A 69 -18.94 1.53 41.82
CA LYS A 69 -18.83 2.88 42.41
C LYS A 69 -17.73 3.72 41.77
N HIS A 70 -16.74 3.10 41.11
CA HIS A 70 -15.69 3.85 40.43
C HIS A 70 -16.26 4.69 39.27
N PRO A 71 -15.97 6.00 39.23
CA PRO A 71 -16.43 6.86 38.14
C PRO A 71 -15.85 6.37 36.82
N LYS A 72 -16.72 5.87 35.94
CA LYS A 72 -16.35 5.54 34.57
C LYS A 72 -15.98 6.85 33.88
N ARG A 73 -14.72 6.98 33.46
CA ARG A 73 -14.30 8.10 32.63
C ARG A 73 -15.20 8.14 31.40
N ASP A 74 -15.68 9.32 31.03
CA ASP A 74 -16.37 9.53 29.77
C ASP A 74 -15.34 9.40 28.64
N LEU A 75 -15.12 8.16 28.19
CA LEU A 75 -14.14 7.83 27.17
C LEU A 75 -14.80 8.03 25.81
N MET A 76 -14.39 9.08 25.10
CA MET A 76 -14.72 9.20 23.69
C MET A 76 -13.80 8.26 22.89
N PRO A 77 -14.35 7.33 22.10
CA PRO A 77 -13.52 6.47 21.25
C PRO A 77 -12.88 7.33 20.16
N VAL A 78 -11.59 7.65 20.32
CA VAL A 78 -10.81 8.40 19.32
C VAL A 78 -10.27 7.47 18.24
N PHE A 79 -9.88 6.24 18.61
CA PHE A 79 -9.43 5.19 17.69
C PHE A 79 -9.81 3.81 18.22
N ALA A 80 -10.28 2.94 17.32
CA ALA A 80 -10.47 1.52 17.59
C ALA A 80 -9.79 0.70 16.50
N ALA A 81 -8.93 -0.24 16.91
CA ALA A 81 -8.28 -1.20 16.02
C ALA A 81 -8.90 -2.58 16.23
N ARG A 82 -9.33 -3.24 15.14
CA ARG A 82 -9.76 -4.64 15.18
C ARG A 82 -8.58 -5.54 14.87
N LYS A 83 -8.34 -6.57 15.69
CA LYS A 83 -7.38 -7.64 15.37
C LYS A 83 -7.90 -8.43 14.15
N GLY A 84 -7.21 -8.29 13.00
CA GLY A 84 -7.51 -9.03 11.75
C GLY A 84 -8.44 -8.33 10.74
N GLY A 85 -8.48 -7.00 10.67
CA GLY A 85 -9.52 -6.26 9.93
C GLY A 85 -9.25 -5.98 8.45
N ALA A 86 -10.20 -6.37 7.60
CA ALA A 86 -10.61 -5.58 6.43
C ALA A 86 -11.55 -4.44 6.87
N THR A 87 -11.29 -3.23 6.36
CA THR A 87 -12.07 -1.97 6.41
C THR A 87 -12.78 -1.55 7.71
N TYR A 88 -12.34 -0.40 8.22
CA TYR A 88 -12.93 0.39 9.30
C TYR A 88 -14.37 0.82 8.98
N ASN A 89 -15.38 0.19 9.60
CA ASN A 89 -16.77 0.68 9.65
C ASN A 89 -17.16 0.81 11.14
N PHE A 90 -16.97 2.00 11.71
CA PHE A 90 -17.32 2.48 13.05
C PHE A 90 -18.79 2.95 13.19
N GLY A 91 -19.74 2.35 12.45
CA GLY A 91 -21.17 2.74 12.46
C GLY A 91 -21.57 3.76 11.37
N PRO A 92 -22.77 4.37 11.47
CA PRO A 92 -23.34 5.22 10.42
C PRO A 92 -22.52 6.49 10.11
N ASP A 93 -21.68 6.92 11.05
CA ASP A 93 -20.86 8.12 10.93
C ASP A 93 -19.41 7.86 10.50
N THR A 94 -19.01 6.61 10.25
CA THR A 94 -17.61 6.24 9.98
C THR A 94 -16.95 7.05 8.86
N ARG A 95 -17.74 7.42 7.85
CA ARG A 95 -17.25 8.10 6.65
C ARG A 95 -17.56 9.59 6.63
N LYS A 96 -18.22 10.10 7.67
CA LYS A 96 -18.54 11.53 7.78
C LYS A 96 -17.31 12.29 8.26
N VAL A 97 -16.88 13.25 7.48
CA VAL A 97 -15.80 14.18 7.85
C VAL A 97 -16.48 15.48 8.28
N TYR A 98 -16.02 16.07 9.38
CA TYR A 98 -16.60 17.30 9.92
C TYR A 98 -15.58 18.42 9.91
N TYR A 99 -16.03 19.65 9.69
CA TYR A 99 -15.24 20.84 9.98
C TYR A 99 -15.06 20.95 11.49
N LEU A 100 -13.82 21.08 11.95
CA LEU A 100 -13.50 21.14 13.38
C LEU A 100 -13.13 22.58 13.75
N VAL A 101 -13.82 23.14 14.75
CA VAL A 101 -13.49 24.47 15.27
C VAL A 101 -12.10 24.43 15.88
N ARG A 102 -11.14 25.10 15.24
CA ARG A 102 -9.72 25.14 15.65
C ARG A 102 -9.10 23.74 15.81
N GLY A 103 -9.55 22.75 15.01
CA GLY A 103 -9.05 21.38 15.07
C GLY A 103 -9.50 20.56 16.28
N ASN A 104 -10.43 21.08 17.11
CA ASN A 104 -10.95 20.35 18.26
C ASN A 104 -11.97 19.28 17.83
N SER A 105 -11.65 18.00 18.05
CA SER A 105 -12.51 16.85 17.70
C SER A 105 -13.87 16.84 18.38
N ASN A 106 -14.01 17.52 19.53
CA ASN A 106 -15.26 17.62 20.28
C ASN A 106 -16.19 18.73 19.74
N ARG A 107 -15.68 19.66 18.92
CA ARG A 107 -16.44 20.78 18.37
C ARG A 107 -16.53 20.69 16.85
N LYS A 108 -17.54 19.97 16.39
CA LYS A 108 -17.90 19.82 14.97
C LYS A 108 -18.78 21.00 14.54
N ASP A 109 -18.36 21.72 13.51
CA ASP A 109 -18.98 22.97 13.02
C ASP A 109 -19.78 22.77 11.71
N GLY A 110 -19.82 21.54 11.19
CA GLY A 110 -20.52 21.21 9.95
C GLY A 110 -19.98 19.93 9.34
N LEU A 111 -20.77 19.30 8.48
CA LEU A 111 -20.33 18.15 7.69
C LEU A 111 -19.55 18.67 6.47
N ALA A 112 -18.35 18.13 6.25
CA ALA A 112 -17.59 18.35 5.04
C ALA A 112 -18.12 17.41 3.95
N GLU A 113 -18.79 17.98 2.97
CA GLU A 113 -19.25 17.24 1.80
C GLU A 113 -18.11 17.11 0.77
N PRO A 114 -18.10 16.02 -0.03
CA PRO A 114 -17.15 15.90 -1.13
C PRO A 114 -17.38 17.03 -2.14
N GLY A 115 -16.30 17.70 -2.55
CA GLY A 115 -16.31 18.71 -3.60
C GLY A 115 -15.06 18.60 -4.46
N PHE A 116 -15.03 19.35 -5.57
CA PHE A 116 -13.96 19.29 -6.56
C PHE A 116 -13.24 20.64 -6.69
N LEU A 117 -12.12 20.66 -7.42
CA LEU A 117 -11.37 21.89 -7.64
C LEU A 117 -12.09 22.77 -8.67
N GLN A 118 -12.77 23.82 -8.19
CA GLN A 118 -13.57 24.74 -9.01
C GLN A 118 -12.78 25.39 -10.16
N VAL A 119 -11.47 25.64 -9.98
CA VAL A 119 -10.61 26.22 -11.04
C VAL A 119 -10.44 25.31 -12.26
N LEU A 120 -10.69 24.01 -12.11
CA LEU A 120 -10.63 23.01 -13.17
C LEU A 120 -12.02 22.62 -13.67
N MET A 121 -13.05 23.39 -13.33
CA MET A 121 -14.42 23.16 -13.74
C MET A 121 -14.87 24.26 -14.71
N THR A 122 -15.53 23.86 -15.79
CA THR A 122 -16.04 24.74 -16.84
C THR A 122 -17.58 24.77 -16.79
N GLY A 123 -18.14 25.28 -15.69
CA GLY A 123 -19.59 25.46 -15.55
C GLY A 123 -20.05 25.93 -14.17
N GLU A 124 -21.11 26.75 -14.11
CA GLU A 124 -21.73 27.24 -12.85
C GLU A 124 -22.55 26.14 -12.13
N GLN A 125 -22.84 25.04 -12.82
CA GLN A 125 -23.53 23.84 -12.35
C GLN A 125 -22.74 22.65 -12.93
N GLN A 126 -22.35 21.58 -12.22
CA GLN A 126 -22.82 21.02 -10.97
C GLN A 126 -21.78 19.97 -10.52
N GLU A 127 -21.16 20.13 -9.35
CA GLU A 127 -20.46 18.99 -8.70
C GLU A 127 -21.39 17.77 -8.57
N LYS A 128 -22.71 18.05 -8.53
CA LYS A 128 -23.79 17.06 -8.57
C LYS A 128 -23.74 16.12 -9.77
N GLN A 129 -23.19 16.53 -10.92
CA GLN A 129 -23.08 15.66 -12.09
C GLN A 129 -22.26 14.40 -11.80
N TRP A 130 -21.20 14.52 -11.01
CA TRP A 130 -20.38 13.36 -10.61
C TRP A 130 -20.84 12.76 -9.28
N LEU A 131 -21.50 13.53 -8.42
CA LEU A 131 -21.95 13.08 -7.10
C LEU A 131 -23.30 12.36 -7.11
N LEU A 132 -24.14 12.54 -8.13
CA LEU A 132 -25.45 11.91 -8.27
C LEU A 132 -25.47 10.99 -9.50
N GLU A 133 -26.11 9.83 -9.36
CA GLU A 133 -26.41 8.98 -10.51
C GLU A 133 -27.49 9.62 -11.41
N ASP A 134 -27.33 9.51 -12.73
CA ASP A 134 -28.29 9.89 -13.79
C ASP A 134 -29.65 9.14 -13.71
N SER A 135 -29.77 8.20 -12.77
CA SER A 135 -31.02 7.51 -12.46
C SER A 135 -32.02 8.49 -11.85
N GLN A 136 -33.30 8.39 -12.24
CA GLN A 136 -34.44 9.16 -11.72
C GLN A 136 -34.58 9.18 -10.17
N LYS A 137 -33.71 8.49 -9.43
CA LYS A 137 -33.69 8.38 -7.98
C LYS A 137 -32.55 9.15 -7.28
N GLU A 138 -31.80 10.02 -7.97
CA GLU A 138 -30.75 10.89 -7.39
C GLU A 138 -29.90 10.17 -6.31
N LYS A 139 -29.44 8.95 -6.62
CA LYS A 139 -28.65 8.18 -5.65
C LYS A 139 -27.23 8.77 -5.58
N PRO A 140 -26.68 8.99 -4.38
CA PRO A 140 -25.32 9.48 -4.25
C PRO A 140 -24.31 8.42 -4.70
N VAL A 141 -23.42 8.81 -5.62
CA VAL A 141 -22.29 8.00 -6.10
C VAL A 141 -21.23 7.92 -5.00
N HIS A 142 -20.51 6.81 -4.94
CA HIS A 142 -19.40 6.68 -3.99
C HIS A 142 -18.33 7.76 -4.30
N PRO A 143 -17.86 8.56 -3.31
CA PRO A 143 -17.01 9.74 -3.58
C PRO A 143 -15.74 9.47 -4.39
N ARG A 144 -15.15 8.28 -4.26
CA ARG A 144 -13.96 7.89 -5.05
C ARG A 144 -14.26 7.65 -6.53
N ILE A 145 -15.47 7.17 -6.84
CA ILE A 145 -15.91 6.96 -8.22
C ILE A 145 -16.21 8.32 -8.83
N ALA A 146 -17.00 9.16 -8.13
CA ALA A 146 -17.26 10.54 -8.51
C ALA A 146 -15.97 11.34 -8.81
N PHE A 147 -14.95 11.18 -7.96
CA PHE A 147 -13.64 11.79 -8.19
C PHE A 147 -12.92 11.25 -9.43
N ALA A 148 -13.00 9.94 -9.70
CA ALA A 148 -12.42 9.37 -10.91
C ALA A 148 -13.12 9.86 -12.17
N ASP A 149 -14.45 9.96 -12.15
CA ASP A 149 -15.25 10.48 -13.25
C ASP A 149 -14.91 11.95 -13.51
N TRP A 150 -14.87 12.80 -12.47
CA TRP A 150 -14.42 14.19 -12.59
C TRP A 150 -12.98 14.32 -13.12
N LEU A 151 -12.07 13.46 -12.66
CA LEU A 151 -10.66 13.52 -13.05
C LEU A 151 -10.44 13.11 -14.51
N THR A 152 -11.32 12.27 -15.05
CA THR A 152 -11.25 11.76 -16.44
C THR A 152 -12.17 12.49 -17.41
N ASP A 153 -13.09 13.33 -16.92
CA ASP A 153 -13.96 14.16 -17.73
C ASP A 153 -13.17 15.27 -18.44
N THR A 154 -13.23 15.27 -19.77
CA THR A 154 -12.53 16.23 -20.63
C THR A 154 -13.37 17.47 -20.95
N SER A 155 -14.70 17.39 -20.80
CA SER A 155 -15.60 18.49 -21.14
C SER A 155 -15.74 19.48 -19.97
N ASN A 156 -16.02 18.94 -18.79
CA ASN A 156 -16.39 19.73 -17.61
C ASN A 156 -15.42 19.59 -16.42
N GLY A 157 -14.46 18.67 -16.52
CA GLY A 157 -13.58 18.27 -15.42
C GLY A 157 -12.08 18.44 -15.71
N ALA A 158 -11.28 17.72 -14.93
CA ALA A 158 -9.81 17.85 -14.94
C ALA A 158 -9.10 16.99 -16.00
N GLY A 159 -9.84 16.35 -16.92
CA GLY A 159 -9.34 15.35 -17.86
C GLY A 159 -8.19 15.85 -18.74
N HIS A 160 -8.27 17.05 -19.28
CA HIS A 160 -7.18 17.59 -20.11
C HIS A 160 -5.87 17.77 -19.34
N LEU A 161 -5.94 18.24 -18.09
CA LEU A 161 -4.77 18.36 -17.23
C LEU A 161 -4.24 16.98 -16.82
N LEU A 162 -5.13 16.05 -16.47
CA LEU A 162 -4.75 14.67 -16.16
C LEU A 162 -4.00 14.02 -17.34
N ALA A 163 -4.48 14.19 -18.56
CA ALA A 163 -3.87 13.63 -19.76
C ALA A 163 -2.44 14.16 -19.96
N ARG A 164 -2.24 15.49 -19.85
CA ARG A 164 -0.90 16.12 -19.92
C ARG A 164 0.04 15.57 -18.85
N VAL A 165 -0.43 15.48 -17.60
CA VAL A 165 0.38 14.95 -16.48
C VAL A 165 0.73 13.48 -16.70
N MET A 166 -0.23 12.67 -17.14
CA MET A 166 -0.04 11.24 -17.35
C MET A 166 0.97 10.96 -18.47
N VAL A 167 0.81 11.63 -19.62
CA VAL A 167 1.74 11.53 -20.74
C VAL A 167 3.14 11.98 -20.35
N ASN A 168 3.27 13.10 -19.62
CA ASN A 168 4.57 13.56 -19.15
C ASN A 168 5.26 12.54 -18.24
N ARG A 169 4.51 11.84 -17.39
CA ARG A 169 5.04 10.73 -16.57
C ARG A 169 5.49 9.55 -17.42
N MET A 170 4.71 9.18 -18.43
CA MET A 170 5.09 8.11 -19.37
C MET A 170 6.39 8.47 -20.11
N TRP A 171 6.49 9.72 -20.59
CA TRP A 171 7.70 10.24 -21.21
C TRP A 171 8.88 10.21 -20.24
N HIS A 172 8.69 10.71 -19.02
CA HIS A 172 9.70 10.68 -17.96
C HIS A 172 10.23 9.27 -17.66
N HIS A 173 9.37 8.25 -17.63
CA HIS A 173 9.81 6.87 -17.41
C HIS A 173 10.63 6.29 -18.58
N HIS A 174 10.40 6.73 -19.81
CA HIS A 174 11.17 6.28 -20.98
C HIS A 174 12.50 7.01 -21.14
N PHE A 175 12.54 8.31 -20.81
CA PHE A 175 13.68 9.18 -21.11
C PHE A 175 14.40 9.71 -19.84
N GLY A 176 13.92 9.41 -18.64
CA GLY A 176 14.47 9.88 -17.35
C GLY A 176 14.17 11.33 -17.00
N ARG A 177 13.66 12.11 -17.96
CA ARG A 177 13.22 13.50 -17.79
C ARG A 177 11.93 13.70 -18.58
N GLY A 178 10.96 14.37 -17.98
CA GLY A 178 9.68 14.68 -18.65
C GLY A 178 9.84 15.81 -19.67
N ILE A 179 8.84 15.99 -20.54
CA ILE A 179 8.71 17.19 -21.38
C ILE A 179 8.57 18.43 -20.50
N VAL A 180 7.80 18.29 -19.41
CA VAL A 180 7.82 19.17 -18.24
C VAL A 180 8.70 18.50 -17.19
N GLU A 181 9.76 19.19 -16.78
CA GLU A 181 10.77 18.64 -15.87
C GLU A 181 10.22 18.32 -14.48
N THR A 182 9.21 19.06 -14.02
CA THR A 182 8.51 18.87 -12.76
C THR A 182 7.28 17.97 -12.92
N PRO A 183 7.36 16.64 -12.66
CA PRO A 183 6.24 15.72 -12.90
C PRO A 183 5.04 15.92 -11.95
N SER A 184 5.21 16.69 -10.88
CA SER A 184 4.16 16.98 -9.88
C SER A 184 3.69 18.43 -9.86
N ASP A 185 4.30 19.32 -10.65
CA ASP A 185 3.94 20.73 -10.69
C ASP A 185 3.91 21.24 -12.14
N PHE A 186 2.70 21.47 -12.63
CA PHE A 186 2.38 22.04 -13.95
C PHE A 186 1.89 23.49 -13.83
N GLY A 187 1.96 24.07 -12.63
CA GLY A 187 1.59 25.45 -12.35
C GLY A 187 2.73 26.42 -12.65
N THR A 188 2.60 27.64 -12.13
CA THR A 188 3.58 28.72 -12.33
C THR A 188 4.91 28.52 -11.60
N GLN A 189 4.93 27.65 -10.59
CA GLN A 189 6.14 27.27 -9.85
C GLN A 189 6.89 26.10 -10.51
N GLY A 190 6.24 25.38 -11.44
CA GLY A 190 6.83 24.33 -12.23
C GLY A 190 7.61 24.86 -13.45
N PHE A 191 8.33 23.95 -14.10
CA PHE A 191 8.99 24.27 -15.38
C PHE A 191 7.99 24.30 -16.53
N ARG A 192 8.25 25.18 -17.51
CA ARG A 192 7.47 25.18 -18.76
C ARG A 192 7.81 23.94 -19.59
N PRO A 193 6.85 23.41 -20.37
CA PRO A 193 7.11 22.30 -21.28
C PRO A 193 8.15 22.73 -22.33
N THR A 194 9.16 21.89 -22.54
CA THR A 194 10.15 22.09 -23.62
C THR A 194 9.49 22.07 -24.99
N HIS A 195 8.54 21.16 -25.19
CA HIS A 195 7.81 20.95 -26.44
C HIS A 195 6.30 20.95 -26.16
N PRO A 196 5.64 22.14 -26.06
CA PRO A 196 4.23 22.23 -25.69
C PRO A 196 3.31 21.52 -26.69
N GLU A 197 3.56 21.68 -28.00
CA GLU A 197 2.75 21.04 -29.05
C GLU A 197 2.84 19.52 -29.01
N LEU A 198 4.03 18.96 -28.71
CA LEU A 198 4.21 17.52 -28.55
C LEU A 198 3.44 16.99 -27.33
N LEU A 199 3.50 17.71 -26.22
CA LEU A 199 2.77 17.35 -25.01
C LEU A 199 1.26 17.33 -25.26
N ASP A 200 0.75 18.36 -25.94
CA ASP A 200 -0.67 18.48 -26.28
C ASP A 200 -1.11 17.41 -27.29
N TYR A 201 -0.29 17.12 -28.30
CA TYR A 201 -0.54 16.04 -29.24
C TYR A 201 -0.66 14.69 -28.53
N LEU A 202 0.31 14.34 -27.68
CA LEU A 202 0.28 13.08 -26.94
C LEU A 202 -0.88 13.00 -25.93
N ALA A 203 -1.23 14.12 -25.28
CA ALA A 203 -2.37 14.19 -24.37
C ALA A 203 -3.69 13.96 -25.10
N THR A 204 -3.88 14.59 -26.28
CA THR A 204 -5.04 14.36 -27.14
C THR A 204 -5.11 12.91 -27.61
N GLN A 205 -3.97 12.33 -28.02
CA GLN A 205 -3.92 10.90 -28.39
C GLN A 205 -4.34 9.99 -27.24
N LEU A 206 -3.98 10.31 -25.99
CA LEU A 206 -4.40 9.51 -24.83
C LEU A 206 -5.92 9.57 -24.62
N ILE A 207 -6.52 10.75 -24.78
CA ILE A 207 -7.96 10.97 -24.67
C ILE A 207 -8.70 10.24 -25.80
N GLU A 208 -8.27 10.41 -27.06
CA GLU A 208 -8.87 9.76 -28.24
C GLU A 208 -8.79 8.23 -28.16
N ASN A 209 -7.76 7.68 -27.53
CA ASN A 209 -7.60 6.24 -27.30
C ASN A 209 -8.30 5.73 -26.02
N ASN A 210 -9.29 6.46 -25.49
CA ASN A 210 -10.05 6.09 -24.30
C ASN A 210 -9.16 5.77 -23.09
N TRP A 211 -8.15 6.60 -22.83
CA TRP A 211 -7.23 6.46 -21.70
C TRP A 211 -6.38 5.18 -21.70
N ASN A 212 -6.29 4.47 -22.85
CA ASN A 212 -5.42 3.31 -22.98
C ASN A 212 -3.95 3.74 -23.08
N LEU A 213 -3.12 3.26 -22.16
CA LEU A 213 -1.70 3.61 -22.12
C LEU A 213 -0.86 2.91 -23.21
N LYS A 214 -1.26 1.71 -23.66
CA LYS A 214 -0.43 0.90 -24.57
C LYS A 214 -0.20 1.57 -25.93
N PRO A 215 -1.20 2.16 -26.61
CA PRO A 215 -1.00 2.92 -27.83
C PRO A 215 0.04 4.04 -27.67
N ILE A 216 0.00 4.77 -26.55
CA ILE A 216 0.93 5.88 -26.28
C ILE A 216 2.35 5.36 -26.04
N HIS A 217 2.52 4.26 -25.29
CA HIS A 217 3.84 3.61 -25.17
C HIS A 217 4.38 3.22 -26.54
N LYS A 218 3.56 2.59 -27.39
CA LYS A 218 3.96 2.20 -28.74
C LYS A 218 4.34 3.42 -29.59
N LEU A 219 3.56 4.49 -29.55
CA LEU A 219 3.84 5.73 -30.28
C LEU A 219 5.19 6.33 -29.88
N ILE A 220 5.47 6.42 -28.57
CA ILE A 220 6.76 6.89 -28.06
C ILE A 220 7.90 5.97 -28.54
N MET A 221 7.75 4.66 -28.38
CA MET A 221 8.80 3.69 -28.73
C MET A 221 9.11 3.63 -30.24
N LEU A 222 8.14 3.97 -31.10
CA LEU A 222 8.32 4.03 -32.55
C LEU A 222 8.85 5.37 -33.06
N SER A 223 8.90 6.40 -32.21
CA SER A 223 9.45 7.71 -32.58
C SER A 223 10.93 7.64 -33.00
N SER A 224 11.39 8.62 -33.76
CA SER A 224 12.83 8.80 -34.04
C SER A 224 13.59 9.04 -32.74
N VAL A 225 13.06 9.92 -31.89
CA VAL A 225 13.66 10.32 -30.60
C VAL A 225 13.96 9.12 -29.69
N TYR A 226 13.04 8.14 -29.59
CA TYR A 226 13.28 6.93 -28.80
C TYR A 226 14.37 6.03 -29.39
N ARG A 227 14.51 6.04 -30.72
CA ARG A 227 15.48 5.23 -31.48
C ARG A 227 16.81 5.93 -31.69
N GLU A 228 16.97 7.18 -31.23
CA GLU A 228 18.23 7.91 -31.30
C GLU A 228 19.35 7.19 -30.55
N SER A 229 20.57 7.35 -31.06
CA SER A 229 21.74 6.75 -30.43
C SER A 229 22.12 7.50 -29.14
N GLY A 230 22.84 6.82 -28.23
CA GLY A 230 23.40 7.46 -27.03
C GLY A 230 24.71 8.22 -27.30
N ALA A 231 25.22 8.19 -28.54
CA ALA A 231 26.51 8.75 -28.91
C ALA A 231 26.49 10.29 -28.83
N THR A 232 27.65 10.86 -28.50
CA THR A 232 27.82 12.32 -28.45
C THR A 232 28.08 12.85 -29.86
N ASN A 233 27.42 13.94 -30.21
CA ASN A 233 27.66 14.71 -31.42
C ASN A 233 28.26 16.06 -31.02
N ALA A 234 29.31 16.52 -31.70
CA ALA A 234 30.00 17.77 -31.39
C ALA A 234 29.06 18.98 -31.49
N SER A 235 28.23 19.04 -32.55
CA SER A 235 27.26 20.12 -32.74
C SER A 235 26.19 20.12 -31.64
N GLY A 236 25.69 18.94 -31.25
CA GLY A 236 24.70 18.81 -30.17
C GLY A 236 25.26 19.22 -28.81
N MET A 237 26.51 18.86 -28.53
CA MET A 237 27.17 19.25 -27.27
C MET A 237 27.43 20.76 -27.18
N GLU A 238 27.71 21.41 -28.30
CA GLU A 238 27.93 22.86 -28.36
C GLU A 238 26.63 23.65 -28.19
N HIS A 239 25.53 23.22 -28.83
CA HIS A 239 24.28 23.99 -28.87
C HIS A 239 23.27 23.59 -27.79
N ASP A 240 23.27 22.34 -27.34
CA ASP A 240 22.34 21.81 -26.33
C ASP A 240 23.03 20.74 -25.45
N PRO A 241 23.98 21.14 -24.59
CA PRO A 241 24.69 20.21 -23.70
C PRO A 241 23.75 19.48 -22.73
N GLU A 242 22.64 20.12 -22.35
CA GLU A 242 21.62 19.58 -21.43
C GLU A 242 20.57 18.70 -22.12
N ASN A 243 20.71 18.46 -23.42
CA ASN A 243 19.87 17.59 -24.24
C ASN A 243 18.36 17.88 -24.11
N HIS A 244 17.98 19.16 -24.06
CA HIS A 244 16.58 19.60 -24.03
C HIS A 244 15.82 19.24 -25.32
N LEU A 245 16.53 19.17 -26.45
CA LEU A 245 16.01 18.84 -27.77
C LEU A 245 16.03 17.34 -28.07
N TRP A 246 16.48 16.51 -27.12
CA TRP A 246 16.51 15.05 -27.24
C TRP A 246 17.30 14.53 -28.44
N TRP A 247 18.42 15.18 -28.78
CA TRP A 247 19.28 14.80 -29.90
C TRP A 247 20.11 13.53 -29.62
N ARG A 248 20.13 13.05 -28.37
CA ARG A 248 20.70 11.74 -27.99
C ARG A 248 19.87 11.06 -26.92
N ARG A 249 20.00 9.73 -26.82
CA ARG A 249 19.42 8.97 -25.72
C ARG A 249 20.28 9.12 -24.44
N PRO A 250 19.71 9.58 -23.31
CA PRO A 250 20.45 9.69 -22.06
C PRO A 250 20.70 8.30 -21.44
N ALA A 251 21.80 8.15 -20.71
CA ALA A 251 22.05 6.97 -19.89
C ALA A 251 21.14 7.03 -18.65
N LEU A 252 20.34 5.98 -18.45
CA LEU A 252 19.41 5.88 -17.33
C LEU A 252 19.94 4.90 -16.29
N ARG A 253 19.93 5.32 -15.04
CA ARG A 253 20.20 4.40 -13.92
C ARG A 253 19.04 3.42 -13.80
N MET A 254 19.38 2.15 -13.60
CA MET A 254 18.38 1.12 -13.35
C MET A 254 17.72 1.34 -11.98
N ASP A 255 16.40 1.13 -11.94
CA ASP A 255 15.63 1.11 -10.71
C ASP A 255 16.02 -0.07 -9.80
N ALA A 256 15.81 0.07 -8.49
CA ALA A 256 16.12 -0.96 -7.51
C ALA A 256 15.48 -2.33 -7.83
N GLU A 257 14.22 -2.32 -8.23
CA GLU A 257 13.46 -3.51 -8.63
C GLU A 257 14.05 -4.16 -9.88
N VAL A 258 14.49 -3.34 -10.84
CA VAL A 258 15.11 -3.78 -12.09
C VAL A 258 16.47 -4.41 -11.80
N ILE A 259 17.29 -3.78 -10.95
CA ILE A 259 18.59 -4.33 -10.52
C ILE A 259 18.40 -5.71 -9.89
N ARG A 260 17.51 -5.83 -8.91
CA ARG A 260 17.23 -7.10 -8.22
C ARG A 260 16.70 -8.16 -9.19
N ASP A 261 15.72 -7.82 -10.03
CA ASP A 261 15.13 -8.78 -10.98
C ASP A 261 16.16 -9.23 -12.03
N HIS A 262 17.06 -8.35 -12.48
CA HIS A 262 18.15 -8.72 -13.39
C HIS A 262 19.13 -9.69 -12.73
N LEU A 263 19.51 -9.45 -11.47
CA LEU A 263 20.40 -10.36 -10.74
C LEU A 263 19.81 -11.77 -10.59
N LEU A 264 18.50 -11.85 -10.33
CA LEU A 264 17.77 -13.13 -10.30
C LEU A 264 17.69 -13.77 -11.69
N ALA A 265 17.47 -12.98 -12.74
CA ALA A 265 17.37 -13.48 -14.12
C ALA A 265 18.72 -14.02 -14.63
N VAL A 266 19.81 -13.27 -14.42
CA VAL A 266 21.16 -13.66 -14.82
C VAL A 266 21.59 -14.92 -14.07
N SER A 267 21.37 -14.98 -12.75
CA SER A 267 21.66 -16.20 -11.98
C SER A 267 20.78 -17.40 -12.34
N GLY A 268 19.73 -17.24 -13.14
CA GLY A 268 18.80 -18.32 -13.50
C GLY A 268 17.87 -18.76 -12.36
N THR A 269 17.80 -17.96 -11.29
CA THR A 269 17.00 -18.28 -10.10
C THR A 269 15.62 -17.61 -10.11
N LEU A 270 15.34 -16.72 -11.06
CA LEU A 270 14.09 -15.96 -11.15
C LEU A 270 12.87 -16.88 -11.33
N ASP A 271 11.91 -16.75 -10.43
CA ASP A 271 10.57 -17.33 -10.57
C ASP A 271 9.65 -16.36 -11.33
N THR A 272 9.20 -16.78 -12.52
CA THR A 272 8.32 -16.03 -13.40
C THR A 272 6.83 -16.22 -13.11
N LYS A 273 6.48 -17.01 -12.07
CA LYS A 273 5.09 -17.25 -11.68
C LYS A 273 4.35 -15.96 -11.36
N MET A 274 3.32 -15.69 -12.15
CA MET A 274 2.43 -14.55 -11.95
C MET A 274 1.43 -14.80 -10.82
N PHE A 275 1.08 -13.73 -10.11
CA PHE A 275 0.03 -13.69 -9.06
C PHE A 275 0.32 -14.53 -7.80
N GLY A 276 -0.50 -14.37 -6.77
CA GLY A 276 -0.32 -15.04 -5.47
C GLY A 276 0.30 -14.15 -4.40
N ALA A 277 0.37 -14.67 -3.17
CA ALA A 277 0.83 -13.91 -2.01
C ALA A 277 2.27 -13.42 -2.17
N GLY A 278 2.50 -12.17 -1.77
CA GLY A 278 3.83 -11.58 -1.73
C GLY A 278 4.59 -11.94 -0.46
N SER A 279 5.91 -11.78 -0.52
CA SER A 279 6.82 -12.05 0.60
C SER A 279 7.52 -10.78 1.07
N LEU A 280 7.87 -10.74 2.35
CA LEU A 280 8.75 -9.72 2.93
C LEU A 280 10.23 -10.12 2.88
N ASN A 281 10.53 -11.34 2.42
CA ASN A 281 11.89 -11.84 2.31
C ASN A 281 12.55 -11.28 1.05
N GLN A 282 13.68 -10.59 1.20
CA GLN A 282 14.45 -10.08 0.06
C GLN A 282 15.00 -11.19 -0.85
N GLU A 283 15.23 -12.39 -0.30
CA GLU A 283 15.74 -13.56 -1.04
C GLU A 283 14.65 -14.35 -1.76
N ASP A 284 13.39 -13.91 -1.70
CA ASP A 284 12.36 -14.49 -2.54
C ASP A 284 12.81 -14.41 -4.00
N LYS A 285 12.57 -15.47 -4.77
CA LYS A 285 13.02 -15.59 -6.17
C LYS A 285 12.05 -14.94 -7.14
N ARG A 286 10.87 -14.53 -6.67
CA ARG A 286 9.86 -13.87 -7.51
C ARG A 286 10.29 -12.45 -7.89
N ARG A 287 9.75 -11.95 -9.00
CA ARG A 287 9.91 -10.56 -9.44
C ARG A 287 9.57 -9.58 -8.33
N SER A 288 10.30 -8.47 -8.27
CA SER A 288 10.21 -7.46 -7.21
C SER A 288 8.79 -6.87 -7.09
N VAL A 289 8.04 -6.82 -8.20
CA VAL A 289 6.64 -6.38 -8.24
C VAL A 289 5.70 -7.24 -7.36
N TYR A 290 6.08 -8.47 -7.04
CA TYR A 290 5.32 -9.37 -6.17
C TYR A 290 5.78 -9.34 -4.71
N LEU A 291 6.77 -8.53 -4.36
CA LEU A 291 7.18 -8.38 -2.96
C LEU A 291 6.15 -7.57 -2.18
N THR A 292 5.94 -7.96 -0.93
CA THR A 292 5.02 -7.24 -0.04
C THR A 292 5.71 -5.98 0.47
N VAL A 293 5.11 -4.82 0.27
CA VAL A 293 5.59 -3.55 0.81
C VAL A 293 4.93 -3.28 2.15
N LYS A 294 5.71 -3.33 3.23
CA LYS A 294 5.24 -3.01 4.59
C LYS A 294 5.96 -1.74 5.07
N ARG A 295 5.21 -0.69 5.42
CA ARG A 295 5.76 0.63 5.75
C ARG A 295 6.76 0.62 6.92
N ASP A 296 6.60 -0.30 7.86
CA ASP A 296 7.47 -0.47 9.03
C ASP A 296 8.61 -1.48 8.80
N LYS A 297 8.62 -2.18 7.66
CA LYS A 297 9.64 -3.18 7.31
C LYS A 297 9.96 -3.12 5.83
N LEU A 298 10.86 -2.21 5.49
CA LEU A 298 11.33 -2.01 4.14
C LEU A 298 12.39 -3.06 3.78
N ILE A 299 12.51 -3.36 2.48
CA ILE A 299 13.40 -4.40 1.96
C ILE A 299 14.80 -3.78 1.77
N PRO A 300 15.85 -4.26 2.46
CA PRO A 300 17.15 -3.58 2.51
C PRO A 300 17.79 -3.33 1.14
N ILE A 301 17.80 -4.34 0.26
CA ILE A 301 18.39 -4.18 -1.09
C ILE A 301 17.63 -3.14 -1.91
N LEU A 302 16.31 -3.06 -1.79
CA LEU A 302 15.51 -2.08 -2.52
C LEU A 302 15.77 -0.67 -2.01
N GLN A 303 15.83 -0.48 -0.69
CA GLN A 303 16.16 0.81 -0.09
C GLN A 303 17.56 1.30 -0.48
N LEU A 304 18.54 0.39 -0.50
CA LEU A 304 19.92 0.74 -0.84
C LEU A 304 20.04 1.34 -2.25
N PHE A 305 19.19 0.89 -3.19
CA PHE A 305 19.13 1.38 -4.56
C PHE A 305 18.01 2.42 -4.79
N ASP A 306 17.66 3.17 -3.74
CA ASP A 306 16.73 4.31 -3.79
C ASP A 306 15.29 3.95 -4.20
N ALA A 307 14.81 2.75 -3.83
CA ALA A 307 13.38 2.45 -3.97
C ALA A 307 12.53 3.48 -3.21
N PRO A 308 11.37 3.89 -3.77
CA PRO A 308 10.52 4.90 -3.17
C PRO A 308 10.00 4.47 -1.80
N ASP A 309 9.94 5.41 -0.86
CA ASP A 309 9.24 5.20 0.41
C ASP A 309 7.73 5.06 0.15
N ALA A 310 7.09 4.14 0.87
CA ALA A 310 5.64 3.90 0.80
C ALA A 310 4.83 4.85 1.69
N ILE A 311 5.49 5.75 2.44
CA ILE A 311 4.85 6.73 3.32
C ILE A 311 4.46 8.00 2.57
N GLN A 312 5.32 8.49 1.69
CA GLN A 312 5.14 9.77 0.98
C GLN A 312 4.94 9.55 -0.52
N SER A 313 4.19 10.45 -1.15
CA SER A 313 4.09 10.47 -2.61
C SER A 313 5.32 11.17 -3.19
N ILE A 314 5.98 10.55 -4.17
CA ILE A 314 7.09 11.16 -4.89
C ILE A 314 6.77 11.19 -6.39
N GLY A 315 7.12 12.31 -7.03
CA GLY A 315 6.94 12.48 -8.48
C GLY A 315 8.10 11.98 -9.32
N LYS A 316 9.31 11.95 -8.75
CA LYS A 316 10.56 11.51 -9.36
C LYS A 316 11.37 10.74 -8.31
N ARG A 317 11.96 9.61 -8.71
CA ARG A 317 12.82 8.82 -7.82
C ARG A 317 14.15 9.52 -7.62
N ASN A 318 14.68 9.44 -6.40
CA ASN A 318 16.04 9.88 -6.12
C ASN A 318 17.03 8.92 -6.77
N VAL A 319 18.13 9.47 -7.29
CA VAL A 319 19.19 8.70 -7.92
C VAL A 319 20.47 9.05 -7.18
N THR A 320 20.95 8.11 -6.36
CA THR A 320 22.20 8.29 -5.63
C THR A 320 23.28 7.36 -6.17
N THR A 321 24.53 7.81 -6.16
CA THR A 321 25.71 7.03 -6.56
C THR A 321 26.68 7.02 -5.39
N VAL A 322 26.42 6.12 -4.44
CA VAL A 322 27.15 6.07 -3.16
C VAL A 322 28.00 4.79 -3.03
N PRO A 323 29.19 4.86 -2.41
CA PRO A 323 30.05 3.68 -2.23
C PRO A 323 29.37 2.45 -1.60
N PRO A 324 28.43 2.57 -0.63
CA PRO A 324 27.70 1.42 -0.08
C PRO A 324 26.95 0.58 -1.12
N GLN A 325 26.43 1.19 -2.19
CA GLN A 325 25.76 0.45 -3.27
C GLN A 325 26.76 -0.47 -3.99
N ALA A 326 27.95 0.05 -4.33
CA ALA A 326 29.01 -0.73 -4.96
C ALA A 326 29.54 -1.83 -4.02
N LEU A 327 29.77 -1.49 -2.75
CA LEU A 327 30.23 -2.45 -1.74
C LEU A 327 29.20 -3.57 -1.50
N ALA A 328 27.91 -3.26 -1.52
CA ALA A 328 26.86 -4.28 -1.40
C ALA A 328 26.86 -5.24 -2.60
N MET A 329 27.12 -4.75 -3.81
CA MET A 329 27.25 -5.62 -4.99
C MET A 329 28.44 -6.58 -4.88
N MET A 330 29.50 -6.21 -4.16
CA MET A 330 30.68 -7.08 -3.97
C MET A 330 30.54 -8.03 -2.77
N ASN A 331 29.93 -7.56 -1.68
CA ASN A 331 30.03 -8.20 -0.37
C ASN A 331 28.71 -8.69 0.21
N SER A 332 27.56 -8.30 -0.33
CA SER A 332 26.27 -8.73 0.19
C SER A 332 26.14 -10.25 0.11
N PRO A 333 25.74 -10.94 1.19
CA PRO A 333 25.49 -12.38 1.16
C PRO A 333 24.47 -12.79 0.09
N PHE A 334 23.45 -11.95 -0.12
CA PHE A 334 22.44 -12.16 -1.16
C PHE A 334 23.07 -12.15 -2.56
N ILE A 335 23.93 -11.16 -2.86
CA ILE A 335 24.57 -11.04 -4.16
C ILE A 335 25.59 -12.16 -4.38
N ARG A 336 26.36 -12.53 -3.35
CA ARG A 336 27.31 -13.65 -3.40
C ARG A 336 26.62 -14.97 -3.71
N LYS A 337 25.47 -15.24 -3.08
CA LYS A 337 24.65 -16.43 -3.37
C LYS A 337 24.17 -16.44 -4.82
N LEU A 338 23.73 -15.30 -5.36
CA LEU A 338 23.35 -15.21 -6.78
C LEU A 338 24.54 -15.39 -7.73
N ALA A 339 25.72 -14.89 -7.36
CA ALA A 339 26.95 -15.09 -8.12
C ALA A 339 27.39 -16.57 -8.13
N GLU A 340 27.23 -17.29 -7.02
CA GLU A 340 27.46 -18.73 -6.95
C GLU A 340 26.48 -19.52 -7.84
N GLU A 341 25.19 -19.18 -7.79
CA GLU A 341 24.18 -19.81 -8.67
C GLU A 341 24.43 -19.49 -10.14
N PHE A 342 24.86 -18.26 -10.46
CA PHE A 342 25.29 -17.89 -11.80
C PHE A 342 26.52 -18.70 -12.24
N ALA A 343 27.53 -18.84 -11.38
CA ALA A 343 28.71 -19.64 -11.67
C ALA A 343 28.36 -21.12 -11.95
N LYS A 344 27.46 -21.71 -11.16
CA LYS A 344 26.94 -23.08 -11.41
C LYS A 344 26.20 -23.19 -12.75
N ARG A 345 25.45 -22.16 -13.12
CA ARG A 345 24.71 -22.12 -14.39
C ARG A 345 25.65 -22.03 -15.60
N VAL A 346 26.67 -21.17 -15.53
CA VAL A 346 27.60 -20.91 -16.64
C VAL A 346 28.65 -22.01 -16.76
N ARG A 347 29.11 -22.56 -15.62
CA ARG A 347 30.13 -23.61 -15.56
C ARG A 347 29.58 -24.85 -14.84
N PRO A 348 28.68 -25.61 -15.48
CA PRO A 348 28.27 -26.92 -14.97
C PRO A 348 29.39 -27.97 -15.13
N ASP A 349 30.35 -27.76 -16.05
CA ASP A 349 31.49 -28.66 -16.30
C ASP A 349 32.76 -27.88 -16.72
N ASP A 350 33.94 -28.45 -16.50
CA ASP A 350 35.25 -27.78 -16.61
C ASP A 350 35.84 -27.75 -18.03
N GLN A 351 35.06 -28.15 -19.04
CA GLN A 351 35.57 -28.44 -20.38
C GLN A 351 35.64 -27.23 -21.33
N LYS A 352 34.88 -26.14 -21.08
CA LYS A 352 34.94 -24.92 -21.91
C LYS A 352 35.70 -23.80 -21.20
N LYS A 353 36.38 -22.95 -21.99
CA LYS A 353 37.05 -21.74 -21.48
C LYS A 353 36.01 -20.70 -21.04
N LEU A 354 36.30 -20.00 -19.94
CA LEU A 354 35.41 -19.03 -19.29
C LEU A 354 34.89 -17.94 -20.27
N GLU A 355 35.77 -17.43 -21.13
CA GLU A 355 35.46 -16.37 -22.10
C GLU A 355 34.37 -16.79 -23.10
N GLN A 356 34.38 -18.05 -23.56
CA GLN A 356 33.39 -18.56 -24.52
C GLN A 356 32.02 -18.82 -23.89
N MET A 357 31.96 -18.98 -22.56
CA MET A 357 30.71 -19.29 -21.85
C MET A 357 29.97 -18.04 -21.40
N VAL A 358 30.67 -16.92 -21.20
CA VAL A 358 30.04 -15.63 -20.85
C VAL A 358 29.26 -15.05 -22.04
N ASP A 359 29.71 -15.29 -23.28
CA ASP A 359 29.00 -14.85 -24.49
C ASP A 359 27.76 -15.71 -24.84
N GLU A 360 27.62 -16.91 -24.24
CA GLU A 360 26.49 -17.83 -24.47
C GLU A 360 25.26 -17.53 -23.57
N VAL A 361 25.40 -16.68 -22.54
CA VAL A 361 24.35 -16.37 -21.53
C VAL A 361 23.90 -14.92 -21.62
#